data_AF-A0A6G1GIT5-F1
#
_entry.id   AF-A0A6G1GIT5-F1
#
_cell.length_a   1.000
_cell.length_b   1.000
_cell.length_c   1.000
_cell.angle_alpha   90.00
_cell.angle_beta   90.00
_cell.angle_gamma   90.00
#
_symmetry.space_group_name_H-M   'P 1'
#
loop_
_entity.id
_entity.type
_entity.pdbx_description
1 polymer ?
#
loop_
_entity_poly.entity_id
_entity_poly.type
_entity_poly.pdbx_seq_one_letter_code
_entity_poly.pdbx_strand_id
1 'polypeptide(L)'
;TEKIYELGAQKAIQFDLSKTELIHFSKSALAKSAVLALPDGSIIQPKQVVRWLGIWFNCSLNFKEHANIRCSQARAAFFRMARLANSGRGLSPTSLR
;
A
#
# COMPACT_ATOMS: atom_id res chain seq x y z
N THR A 1 19.85 -14.01 -4.48
CA THR A 1 19.69 -12.71 -3.78
C THR A 1 21.03 -12.10 -3.41
N GLU A 2 22.03 -12.90 -3.04
CA GLU A 2 23.41 -12.48 -2.71
C GLU A 2 24.00 -11.45 -3.70
N LYS A 3 23.89 -11.71 -5.00
CA LYS A 3 24.37 -10.79 -6.06
C LYS A 3 23.79 -9.36 -6.01
N ILE A 4 22.54 -9.20 -5.55
CA ILE A 4 21.90 -7.86 -5.44
C ILE A 4 22.42 -7.11 -4.22
N TYR A 5 22.68 -7.81 -3.11
CA TYR A 5 23.22 -7.21 -1.90
C TYR A 5 24.68 -6.80 -2.09
N GLU A 6 25.48 -7.62 -2.77
CA GLU A 6 26.85 -7.27 -3.16
C GLU A 6 26.90 -6.03 -4.05
N LEU A 7 26.04 -5.99 -5.08
CA LEU A 7 25.95 -4.83 -5.96
C LEU A 7 25.45 -3.59 -5.22
N GLY A 8 24.50 -3.76 -4.29
CA GLY A 8 24.03 -2.70 -3.40
C GLY A 8 25.16 -2.12 -2.57
N ALA A 9 25.97 -2.98 -1.93
CA ALA A 9 27.13 -2.56 -1.14
C ALA A 9 28.15 -1.80 -2.00
N GLN A 10 28.48 -2.29 -3.21
CA GLN A 10 29.38 -1.61 -4.15
C GLN A 10 28.87 -0.22 -4.57
N LYS A 11 27.55 -0.02 -4.57
CA LYS A 11 26.90 1.25 -4.94
C LYS A 11 26.46 2.10 -3.74
N ALA A 12 26.84 1.71 -2.52
CA ALA A 12 26.41 2.36 -1.28
C ALA A 12 24.86 2.43 -1.13
N ILE A 13 24.15 1.42 -1.63
CA ILE A 13 22.70 1.25 -1.50
C ILE A 13 22.42 0.27 -0.36
N GLN A 14 21.64 0.71 0.63
CA GLN A 14 21.11 -0.17 1.68
C GLN A 14 19.62 -0.44 1.48
N PHE A 15 19.23 -1.69 1.70
CA PHE A 15 17.83 -2.12 1.71
C PHE A 15 17.28 -2.11 3.13
N ASP A 16 16.24 -1.34 3.37
CA ASP A 16 15.54 -1.29 4.66
C ASP A 16 14.47 -2.39 4.71
N LEU A 17 14.68 -3.38 5.57
CA LEU A 17 13.78 -4.52 5.71
C LEU A 17 12.38 -4.09 6.15
N SER A 18 12.26 -3.03 6.97
CA SER A 18 10.98 -2.53 7.46
C SER A 18 10.08 -1.98 6.34
N LYS A 19 10.71 -1.55 5.22
CA LYS A 19 10.04 -1.00 4.04
C LYS A 19 9.97 -1.98 2.88
N THR A 20 10.55 -3.16 3.03
CA THR A 20 10.57 -4.15 1.97
C THR A 20 9.25 -4.92 1.98
N GLU A 21 8.55 -4.91 0.86
CA GLU A 21 7.31 -5.66 0.67
C GLU A 21 7.49 -6.65 -0.48
N LEU A 22 6.86 -7.82 -0.38
CA LEU A 22 6.89 -8.85 -1.41
C LEU A 22 5.50 -9.02 -2.00
N ILE A 23 5.42 -9.09 -3.32
CA ILE A 23 4.21 -9.53 -4.04
C ILE A 23 4.63 -10.40 -5.21
N HIS A 24 3.87 -11.47 -5.43
CA HIS A 24 4.03 -12.32 -6.60
C HIS A 24 2.97 -11.97 -7.64
N PHE A 25 3.40 -11.69 -8.87
CA PHE A 25 2.49 -11.47 -10.01
C PHE A 25 2.09 -12.81 -10.64
N SER A 26 1.38 -13.61 -9.84
CA SER A 26 0.85 -14.90 -10.26
C SER A 26 -0.47 -15.19 -9.56
N LYS A 27 -1.38 -15.87 -10.26
CA LYS A 27 -2.66 -16.30 -9.70
C LYS A 27 -2.56 -17.63 -8.95
N SER A 28 -1.43 -18.33 -9.05
CA SER A 28 -1.23 -19.64 -8.42
C SER A 28 -1.32 -19.53 -6.89
N ALA A 29 -1.99 -20.51 -6.27
CA ALA A 29 -2.06 -20.60 -4.80
C ALA A 29 -0.67 -20.79 -4.18
N LEU A 30 0.21 -21.53 -4.84
CA LEU A 30 1.60 -21.73 -4.40
C LEU A 30 2.37 -20.40 -4.37
N ALA A 31 2.14 -19.53 -5.36
CA ALA A 31 2.78 -18.22 -5.40
C ALA A 31 2.32 -17.31 -4.25
N LYS A 32 1.06 -17.43 -3.79
CA LYS A 32 0.55 -16.62 -2.67
C LYS A 32 1.20 -16.95 -1.33
N SER A 33 1.79 -18.14 -1.19
CA SER A 33 2.45 -18.59 0.04
C SER A 33 3.97 -18.69 -0.10
N ALA A 34 4.51 -18.44 -1.30
CA ALA A 34 5.93 -18.51 -1.55
C ALA A 34 6.66 -17.37 -0.83
N VAL A 35 7.50 -17.73 0.13
CA VAL A 35 8.29 -16.79 0.92
C VAL A 35 9.59 -16.43 0.21
N LEU A 36 10.11 -15.24 0.48
CA LEU A 36 11.44 -14.83 0.04
C LEU A 36 12.40 -14.87 1.24
N ALA A 37 13.40 -15.75 1.18
CA ALA A 37 14.51 -15.76 2.12
C ALA A 37 15.63 -14.85 1.61
N LEU A 38 16.09 -13.95 2.48
CA LEU A 38 17.18 -13.03 2.22
C LEU A 38 18.52 -13.63 2.68
N PRO A 39 19.67 -13.12 2.19
CA PRO A 39 20.99 -13.64 2.54
C PRO A 39 21.35 -13.53 4.04
N ASP A 40 20.71 -12.60 4.75
CA ASP A 40 20.82 -12.39 6.19
C ASP A 40 19.95 -13.36 7.01
N GLY A 41 19.22 -14.27 6.35
CA GLY A 41 18.28 -15.20 6.98
C GLY A 41 16.88 -14.62 7.22
N SER A 42 16.65 -13.35 6.90
CA SER A 42 15.34 -12.71 7.06
C SER A 42 14.32 -13.30 6.07
N ILE A 43 13.09 -13.54 6.53
CA ILE A 43 12.01 -14.11 5.72
C ILE A 43 10.95 -13.04 5.46
N ILE A 44 10.69 -12.73 4.19
CA ILE A 44 9.63 -11.80 3.78
C ILE A 44 8.43 -12.60 3.28
N GLN A 45 7.28 -12.35 3.92
CA GLN A 45 6.00 -12.94 3.55
C GLN A 45 5.34 -12.14 2.42
N PRO A 46 4.74 -12.81 1.42
CA PRO A 46 4.04 -12.13 0.33
C PRO A 46 2.76 -11.46 0.82
N LYS A 47 2.52 -10.23 0.37
CA LYS A 47 1.28 -9.48 0.58
C LYS A 47 0.35 -9.64 -0.63
N GLN A 48 -0.96 -9.64 -0.37
CA GLN A 48 -1.97 -9.71 -1.43
C GLN A 48 -2.05 -8.40 -2.23
N VAL A 49 -1.83 -7.27 -1.55
CA VAL A 49 -1.85 -5.93 -2.11
C VAL A 49 -0.63 -5.18 -1.60
N VAL A 50 0.10 -4.53 -2.52
CA VAL A 50 1.30 -3.73 -2.24
C VAL A 50 1.12 -2.33 -2.79
N ARG A 51 1.52 -1.31 -2.02
CA ARG A 51 1.45 0.08 -2.48
C ARG A 51 2.83 0.51 -2.95
N TRP A 52 2.97 0.72 -4.26
CA TRP A 52 4.22 1.16 -4.85
C TRP A 52 4.00 2.42 -5.69
N LEU A 53 4.82 3.46 -5.43
CA LEU A 53 4.72 4.77 -6.07
C LEU A 53 3.30 5.39 -6.04
N GLY A 54 2.54 5.12 -4.98
CA GLY A 54 1.18 5.64 -4.80
C GLY A 54 0.09 4.81 -5.48
N ILE A 55 0.43 3.72 -6.18
CA ILE A 55 -0.51 2.81 -6.83
C ILE A 55 -0.62 1.53 -6.00
N TRP A 56 -1.82 0.98 -5.88
CA TRP A 56 -2.06 -0.29 -5.19
C TRP A 56 -2.11 -1.42 -6.21
N PHE A 57 -1.15 -2.32 -6.13
CA PHE A 57 -1.01 -3.48 -6.99
C PHE A 57 -1.53 -4.72 -6.29
N ASN A 58 -2.16 -5.61 -7.06
CA ASN A 58 -2.46 -6.96 -6.62
C ASN A 58 -1.79 -7.99 -7.55
N CYS A 59 -1.80 -9.25 -7.13
CA CYS A 59 -1.18 -10.36 -7.87
C CYS A 59 -1.71 -10.55 -9.30
N SER A 60 -2.93 -10.05 -9.58
CA SER A 60 -3.57 -10.13 -10.89
C SER A 60 -3.46 -8.86 -11.73
N LEU A 61 -2.79 -7.81 -11.23
CA LEU A 61 -2.64 -6.50 -11.88
C LEU A 61 -3.97 -5.90 -12.40
N ASN A 62 -5.08 -6.15 -11.70
CA ASN A 62 -6.40 -5.69 -12.17
C ASN A 62 -6.78 -4.29 -11.68
N PHE A 63 -5.96 -3.67 -10.82
CA PHE A 63 -6.13 -2.32 -10.24
C PHE A 63 -7.49 -2.01 -9.60
N LYS A 64 -8.36 -3.02 -9.38
CA LYS A 64 -9.67 -2.83 -8.76
C LYS A 64 -9.54 -2.26 -7.35
N GLU A 65 -8.55 -2.76 -6.60
CA GLU A 65 -8.28 -2.29 -5.25
C GLU A 65 -7.84 -0.81 -5.25
N HIS A 66 -6.97 -0.44 -6.18
CA HIS A 66 -6.57 0.96 -6.36
C HIS A 66 -7.79 1.85 -6.64
N ALA A 67 -8.63 1.48 -7.61
CA ALA A 67 -9.82 2.23 -7.96
C ALA A 67 -10.77 2.35 -6.77
N ASN A 68 -11.03 1.26 -6.04
CA ASN A 68 -11.89 1.26 -4.85
C ASN A 68 -11.39 2.22 -3.78
N ILE A 69 -10.09 2.18 -3.45
CA ILE A 69 -9.48 3.07 -2.46
C ILE A 69 -9.62 4.53 -2.89
N ARG A 70 -9.31 4.85 -4.15
CA ARG A 70 -9.39 6.23 -4.66
C ARG A 70 -10.82 6.74 -4.74
N CYS A 71 -11.77 5.91 -5.19
CA CYS A 71 -13.19 6.22 -5.19
C CYS A 71 -13.72 6.45 -3.77
N SER A 72 -13.31 5.64 -2.80
CA SER A 72 -13.68 5.82 -1.39
C SER A 72 -13.16 7.16 -0.83
N GLN A 73 -11.89 7.50 -1.10
CA GLN A 73 -11.31 8.78 -0.74
C GLN A 73 -12.06 9.96 -1.37
N ALA A 74 -12.35 9.88 -2.68
CA ALA A 74 -13.10 10.91 -3.41
C ALA A 74 -14.52 11.07 -2.85
N ARG A 75 -15.22 9.96 -2.58
CA ARG A 75 -16.57 9.96 -2.00
C ARG A 75 -16.59 10.58 -0.60
N ALA A 76 -15.60 10.27 0.23
CA ALA A 76 -15.46 10.87 1.56
C ALA A 76 -15.23 12.39 1.47
N ALA A 77 -14.37 12.84 0.54
CA ALA A 77 -14.16 14.26 0.29
C ALA A 77 -15.44 14.95 -0.20
N PHE A 78 -16.14 14.34 -1.15
CA PHE A 78 -17.42 14.83 -1.65
C PHE A 78 -18.44 15.04 -0.53
N PHE A 79 -18.67 14.05 0.32
CA PHE A 79 -19.66 14.19 1.40
C PHE A 79 -19.27 15.23 2.44
N ARG A 80 -17.97 15.43 2.70
CA ARG A 80 -17.49 16.52 3.56
C ARG A 80 -17.84 17.88 2.95
N MET A 81 -17.60 18.07 1.65
CA MET A 81 -17.95 19.31 0.94
C MET A 81 -19.47 19.51 0.87
N ALA A 82 -20.23 18.46 0.55
CA ALA A 82 -21.68 18.53 0.51
C ALA A 82 -22.28 18.89 1.87
N ARG A 83 -21.74 18.37 2.97
CA ARG A 83 -22.16 18.74 4.32
C ARG A 83 -21.89 20.21 4.61
N LEU A 84 -20.71 20.72 4.24
CA LEU A 84 -20.35 22.13 4.39
C LEU A 84 -21.24 23.04 3.55
N ALA A 85 -21.47 22.70 2.28
CA ALA A 85 -22.29 23.49 1.37
C ALA A 85 -23.77 23.60 1.84
N ASN A 86 -24.27 22.56 2.51
CA ASN A 86 -25.62 22.55 3.08
C ASN A 86 -25.68 23.06 4.53
N SER A 87 -24.56 23.53 5.09
CA SER A 87 -24.52 24.11 6.44
C SER A 87 -24.96 25.58 6.38
N GLY A 88 -26.25 25.85 6.54
CA GLY A 88 -26.79 27.22 6.57
C GLY A 88 -26.54 28.00 7.88
N ARG A 89 -26.10 27.31 8.94
CA ARG A 89 -25.74 27.88 10.24
C ARG A 89 -24.53 27.13 10.81
N GLY A 90 -23.71 27.82 11.60
CA GLY A 90 -22.56 27.22 12.28
C GLY A 90 -22.96 26.23 13.37
N LEU A 91 -21.96 25.61 14.00
CA LEU A 91 -22.17 24.77 15.19
C LEU A 91 -22.79 25.61 16.32
N SER A 92 -23.73 25.03 17.06
CA SER A 92 -24.29 25.72 18.24
C SER A 92 -23.23 25.83 19.36
N PRO A 93 -23.27 26.85 20.23
CA PRO A 93 -22.35 26.97 21.36
C PRO A 93 -22.33 25.74 22.27
N THR A 94 -23.46 25.04 22.37
CA THR A 94 -23.60 23.80 23.16
C THR A 94 -22.87 22.60 22.55
N SER A 95 -22.54 22.66 21.26
CA SER A 95 -21.83 21.60 20.53
C SER A 95 -20.30 21.68 20.68
N LEU A 96 -19.78 22.74 21.32
CA LEU A 96 -18.35 22.97 21.57
C LEU A 96 -17.90 22.53 22.97
N ARG A 97 -18.72 21.78 23.70
CA ARG A 97 -18.45 21.34 25.08
C ARG A 97 -17.45 20.20 25.13
#